data_AF-A0A2U2XBW7-F1
#
_entry.id   AF-A0A2U2XBW7-F1
#
_cell.length_a   1.000
_cell.length_b   1.000
_cell.length_c   1.000
_cell.angle_alpha   90.00
_cell.angle_beta   90.00
_cell.angle_gamma   90.00
#
_symmetry.space_group_name_H-M   'P 1'
#
loop_
_entity.id
_entity.type
_entity.pdbx_description
1 polymer ?
#
loop_
_entity_poly.entity_id
_entity_poly.type
_entity_poly.pdbx_seq_one_letter_code
_entity_poly.pdbx_strand_id
1 'polypeptide(L)'
;MNKIYNTWIFIISLLTLPFAFAVGLNEVFGIFGLKIHGDQFEYKELVFGISAGLIFLLGATRSSRKWSGIRVVNQIDRFQFNSLISEERKQRVILNNSIEIIGFALIGAVFFIFSKDAIFISLIFLIFIIDALINTLRGVLGGKYRVGMTSKAIVSVDREVVAIYFKGLKRISITKNQLFFEYNNNDLVLDFQLNTIPQEKQEEFMRLLRLNVDDTQVYFSGFEEE
;
A
#
# COMPACT_ATOMS: atom_id res chain seq x y z
N MET A 1 4.44 0.08 -1.43
CA MET A 1 3.61 0.66 -2.51
C MET A 1 2.38 1.45 -2.04
N ASN A 2 1.73 1.14 -0.91
CA ASN A 2 0.65 1.97 -0.35
C ASN A 2 1.15 3.27 0.26
N LYS A 3 2.40 3.29 0.76
CA LYS A 3 3.03 4.48 1.34
C LYS A 3 2.89 5.71 0.45
N ILE A 4 3.18 5.61 -0.85
CA ILE A 4 3.10 6.73 -1.79
C ILE A 4 1.67 7.30 -1.87
N TYR A 5 0.66 6.44 -2.04
CA TYR A 5 -0.74 6.88 -2.09
C TYR A 5 -1.16 7.56 -0.79
N ASN A 6 -0.81 6.97 0.35
CA ASN A 6 -1.16 7.52 1.66
C ASN A 6 -0.48 8.86 1.91
N THR A 7 0.79 8.98 1.51
CA THR A 7 1.53 10.24 1.59
C THR A 7 0.86 11.33 0.75
N TRP A 8 0.46 11.03 -0.49
CA TRP A 8 -0.23 12.01 -1.33
C TRP A 8 -1.62 12.37 -0.79
N ILE A 9 -2.41 11.39 -0.33
CA ILE A 9 -3.70 11.64 0.33
C ILE A 9 -3.51 12.57 1.53
N PHE A 10 -2.48 12.31 2.36
CA PHE A 10 -2.16 13.15 3.51
C PHE A 10 -1.76 14.57 3.10
N ILE A 11 -0.88 14.73 2.12
CA ILE A 11 -0.46 16.05 1.62
C ILE A 11 -1.66 16.85 1.10
N ILE A 12 -2.51 16.24 0.26
CA ILE A 12 -3.69 16.90 -0.29
C ILE A 12 -4.65 17.30 0.83
N SER A 13 -4.85 16.43 1.81
CA SER A 13 -5.66 16.73 2.99
C SER A 13 -5.10 17.91 3.78
N LEU A 14 -3.79 17.92 4.04
CA LEU A 14 -3.12 19.00 4.76
C LEU A 14 -3.23 20.34 4.04
N LEU A 15 -3.10 20.35 2.70
CA LEU A 15 -3.29 21.56 1.89
C LEU A 15 -4.74 22.06 1.87
N THR A 16 -5.71 21.16 2.09
CA THR A 16 -7.14 21.48 2.09
C THR A 16 -7.64 21.95 3.47
N LEU A 17 -6.98 21.55 4.56
CA LEU A 17 -7.38 21.89 5.93
C LEU A 17 -7.57 23.39 6.19
N PRO A 18 -6.71 24.29 5.70
CA PRO A 18 -6.89 25.71 5.97
C PRO A 18 -8.14 26.31 5.32
N PHE A 19 -8.53 25.78 4.14
CA PHE A 19 -9.80 26.15 3.51
C PHE A 19 -10.97 25.67 4.37
N ALA A 20 -10.88 24.46 4.93
CA ALA A 20 -11.90 23.93 5.84
C ALA A 20 -12.01 24.77 7.12
N PHE A 21 -10.89 25.23 7.69
CA PHE A 21 -10.92 26.12 8.85
C PHE A 21 -11.44 27.51 8.52
N ALA A 22 -11.01 28.11 7.42
CA ALA A 22 -11.46 29.43 6.99
C ALA A 22 -12.98 29.44 6.76
N VAL A 23 -13.46 28.57 5.86
CA VAL A 23 -14.88 28.44 5.51
C VAL A 23 -15.70 28.03 6.73
N GLY A 24 -15.20 27.06 7.49
CA GLY A 24 -15.88 26.47 8.64
C GLY A 24 -16.08 27.39 9.83
N LEU A 25 -15.04 28.14 10.20
CA LEU A 25 -15.08 29.11 11.29
C LEU A 25 -15.60 30.47 10.82
N ASN A 26 -15.81 30.63 9.52
CA ASN A 26 -16.14 31.90 8.86
C ASN A 26 -15.12 33.02 9.19
N GLU A 27 -13.83 32.66 9.19
CA GLU A 27 -12.72 33.56 9.50
C GLU A 27 -11.85 33.81 8.27
N VAL A 28 -11.17 34.95 8.24
CA VAL A 28 -10.21 35.24 7.18
C VAL A 28 -8.88 34.55 7.49
N PHE A 29 -8.60 33.48 6.75
CA PHE A 29 -7.34 32.74 6.92
C PHE A 29 -6.34 33.13 5.83
N GLY A 30 -5.11 33.46 6.24
CA GLY A 30 -4.03 33.84 5.33
C GLY A 30 -3.03 32.71 5.14
N ILE A 31 -2.81 32.26 3.90
CA ILE A 31 -1.81 31.24 3.56
C ILE A 31 -1.04 31.63 2.31
N PHE A 32 0.29 31.56 2.38
CA PHE A 32 1.20 31.90 1.27
C PHE A 32 0.88 33.26 0.60
N GLY A 33 0.37 34.22 1.37
CA GLY A 33 -0.05 35.54 0.88
C GLY A 33 -1.47 35.62 0.30
N LEU A 34 -2.18 34.49 0.17
CA LEU A 34 -3.59 34.43 -0.22
C LEU A 34 -4.48 34.59 1.01
N LYS A 35 -5.53 35.40 0.90
CA LYS A 35 -6.57 35.56 1.92
C LYS A 35 -7.82 34.77 1.52
N ILE A 36 -8.21 33.81 2.35
CA ILE A 36 -9.41 33.00 2.17
C ILE A 36 -10.51 33.65 3.00
N HIS A 37 -11.51 34.24 2.35
CA HIS A 37 -12.58 35.02 2.98
C HIS A 37 -13.71 34.16 3.53
N GLY A 38 -13.39 33.22 4.42
CA GLY A 38 -14.37 32.39 5.11
C GLY A 38 -15.44 31.81 4.18
N ASP A 39 -16.71 31.94 4.59
CA ASP A 39 -17.85 31.43 3.83
C ASP A 39 -18.12 32.18 2.52
N GLN A 40 -17.60 33.41 2.40
CA GLN A 40 -17.69 34.22 1.18
C GLN A 40 -16.61 33.87 0.14
N PHE A 41 -15.78 32.86 0.39
CA PHE A 41 -14.80 32.41 -0.58
C PHE A 41 -15.48 31.77 -1.80
N GLU A 42 -15.45 32.48 -2.93
CA GLU A 42 -16.13 32.13 -4.18
C GLU A 42 -15.81 30.72 -4.68
N TYR A 43 -14.55 30.27 -4.51
CA TYR A 43 -14.08 28.99 -5.04
C TYR A 43 -14.14 27.84 -4.02
N LYS A 44 -14.87 27.99 -2.90
CA LYS A 44 -14.91 26.97 -1.83
C LYS A 44 -15.35 25.60 -2.34
N GLU A 45 -16.41 25.56 -3.15
CA GLU A 45 -16.94 24.31 -3.73
C GLU A 45 -15.92 23.65 -4.66
N LEU A 46 -15.22 24.45 -5.46
CA LEU A 46 -14.21 23.97 -6.40
C LEU A 46 -13.00 23.38 -5.66
N VAL A 47 -12.51 24.06 -4.61
CA VAL A 47 -11.38 23.56 -3.81
C VAL A 47 -11.74 22.23 -3.13
N PHE A 48 -12.87 22.17 -2.41
CA PHE A 48 -13.27 20.93 -1.75
C PHE A 48 -13.61 19.82 -2.75
N GLY A 49 -14.24 20.14 -3.86
CA GLY A 49 -14.58 19.18 -4.93
C GLY A 49 -13.34 18.56 -5.58
N ILE A 50 -12.35 19.39 -5.96
CA ILE A 50 -11.09 18.89 -6.52
C ILE A 50 -10.33 18.04 -5.50
N SER A 51 -10.21 18.51 -4.26
CA SER A 51 -9.55 17.75 -3.21
C SER A 51 -10.23 16.41 -2.94
N ALA A 52 -11.56 16.39 -2.86
CA ALA A 52 -12.34 15.16 -2.73
C ALA A 52 -12.09 14.21 -3.91
N GLY A 53 -12.16 14.72 -5.15
CA GLY A 53 -11.89 13.93 -6.36
C GLY A 53 -10.50 13.30 -6.37
N LEU A 54 -9.46 14.09 -6.06
CA LEU A 54 -8.08 13.61 -6.03
C LEU A 54 -7.86 12.56 -4.92
N ILE A 55 -8.34 12.83 -3.71
CA ILE A 55 -8.25 11.89 -2.59
C ILE A 55 -8.94 10.58 -2.96
N PHE A 56 -10.17 10.65 -3.49
CA PHE A 56 -10.93 9.48 -3.91
C PHE A 56 -10.20 8.67 -4.98
N LEU A 57 -9.71 9.31 -6.05
CA LEU A 57 -8.99 8.64 -7.13
C LEU A 57 -7.73 7.91 -6.63
N LEU A 58 -6.95 8.55 -5.77
CA LEU A 58 -5.75 7.95 -5.18
C LEU A 58 -6.11 6.73 -4.32
N GLY A 59 -7.11 6.87 -3.44
CA GLY A 59 -7.52 5.76 -2.57
C GLY A 59 -8.20 4.62 -3.31
N ALA A 60 -9.00 4.92 -4.34
CA ALA A 60 -9.60 3.92 -5.22
C ALA A 60 -8.53 3.15 -6.01
N THR A 61 -7.52 3.84 -6.54
CA THR A 61 -6.39 3.20 -7.24
C THR A 61 -5.62 2.28 -6.30
N ARG A 62 -5.32 2.76 -5.08
CA ARG A 62 -4.66 1.96 -4.04
C ARG A 62 -5.49 0.73 -3.66
N SER A 63 -6.79 0.89 -3.43
CA SER A 63 -7.70 -0.20 -3.08
C SER A 63 -7.81 -1.24 -4.20
N SER A 64 -8.02 -0.78 -5.45
CA SER A 64 -8.11 -1.63 -6.63
C SER A 64 -6.89 -2.54 -6.80
N ARG A 65 -5.67 -1.99 -6.61
CA ARG A 65 -4.43 -2.78 -6.65
C ARG A 65 -4.42 -3.89 -5.59
N LYS A 66 -4.78 -3.59 -4.34
CA LYS A 66 -4.86 -4.59 -3.26
C LYS A 66 -5.83 -5.72 -3.61
N TRP A 67 -7.05 -5.37 -4.03
CA TRP A 67 -8.08 -6.35 -4.38
C TRP A 67 -7.70 -7.19 -5.60
N SER A 68 -7.06 -6.58 -6.60
CA SER A 68 -6.53 -7.29 -7.76
C SER A 68 -5.41 -8.27 -7.35
N GLY A 69 -4.47 -7.84 -6.51
CA GLY A 69 -3.42 -8.70 -5.99
C GLY A 69 -4.00 -9.91 -5.26
N ILE A 70 -4.96 -9.69 -4.36
CA ILE A 70 -5.64 -10.77 -3.63
C ILE A 70 -6.28 -11.74 -4.63
N ARG A 71 -7.00 -11.24 -5.63
CA ARG A 71 -7.61 -12.08 -6.65
C ARG A 71 -6.59 -12.94 -7.40
N VAL A 72 -5.44 -12.37 -7.76
CA VAL A 72 -4.39 -13.07 -8.51
C VAL A 72 -3.73 -14.15 -7.65
N VAL A 73 -3.23 -13.82 -6.46
CA VAL A 73 -2.45 -14.77 -5.63
C VAL A 73 -3.31 -15.92 -5.08
N ASN A 74 -4.63 -15.76 -5.06
CA ASN A 74 -5.58 -16.80 -4.64
C ASN A 74 -5.96 -17.77 -5.78
N GLN A 75 -5.43 -17.60 -6.99
CA GLN A 75 -5.53 -18.59 -8.08
C GLN A 75 -4.46 -19.68 -7.90
N ILE A 76 -4.62 -20.52 -6.87
CA ILE A 76 -3.58 -21.43 -6.35
C ILE A 76 -2.96 -22.29 -7.46
N ASP A 77 -3.76 -22.82 -8.38
CA ASP A 77 -3.32 -23.72 -9.45
C ASP A 77 -2.33 -23.06 -10.45
N ARG A 78 -2.24 -21.73 -10.46
CA ARG A 78 -1.32 -20.99 -11.34
C ARG A 78 0.08 -20.83 -10.75
N PHE A 79 0.27 -21.17 -9.48
CA PHE A 79 1.54 -20.99 -8.78
C PHE A 79 2.19 -22.33 -8.47
N GLN A 80 3.49 -22.43 -8.72
CA GLN A 80 4.31 -23.59 -8.34
C GLN A 80 4.58 -23.60 -6.83
N PHE A 81 4.66 -22.42 -6.21
CA PHE A 81 4.70 -22.25 -4.77
C PHE A 81 3.56 -21.36 -4.34
N ASN A 82 2.82 -21.76 -3.31
CA ASN A 82 1.78 -20.91 -2.75
C ASN A 82 1.66 -21.15 -1.24
N SER A 83 1.78 -20.09 -0.46
CA SER A 83 1.66 -20.14 1.00
C SER A 83 0.83 -18.97 1.52
N LEU A 84 0.20 -19.18 2.67
CA LEU A 84 -0.27 -18.08 3.50
C LEU A 84 0.94 -17.29 4.00
N ILE A 85 0.75 -16.00 4.26
CA ILE A 85 1.77 -15.21 4.95
C ILE A 85 1.99 -15.75 6.39
N SER A 86 3.20 -15.56 6.91
CA SER A 86 3.56 -15.94 8.28
C SER A 86 2.72 -15.23 9.34
N GLU A 87 2.66 -15.79 10.55
CA GLU A 87 1.99 -15.16 11.70
C GLU A 87 2.64 -13.83 12.11
N GLU A 88 3.97 -13.75 12.08
CA GLU A 88 4.68 -12.50 12.36
C GLU A 88 4.27 -11.40 11.37
N ARG A 89 4.13 -11.76 10.08
CA ARG A 89 3.69 -10.81 9.05
C ARG A 89 2.24 -10.40 9.28
N LYS A 90 1.34 -11.32 9.64
CA LYS A 90 -0.06 -10.99 9.95
C LYS A 90 -0.17 -9.95 11.07
N GLN A 91 0.58 -10.13 12.16
CA GLN A 91 0.60 -9.17 13.28
C GLN A 91 1.06 -7.77 12.83
N ARG A 92 2.13 -7.70 12.04
CA ARG A 92 2.62 -6.43 11.47
C ARG A 92 1.59 -5.78 10.54
N VAL A 93 0.88 -6.57 9.75
CA VAL A 93 -0.19 -6.08 8.86
C VAL A 93 -1.34 -5.48 9.66
N ILE A 94 -1.79 -6.17 10.72
CA ILE A 94 -2.85 -5.69 11.63
C ILE A 94 -2.43 -4.36 12.25
N LEU A 95 -1.25 -4.29 12.87
CA LEU A 95 -0.77 -3.08 13.54
C LEU A 95 -0.73 -1.88 12.57
N ASN A 96 -0.09 -2.04 11.43
CA ASN A 96 0.05 -0.97 10.45
C ASN A 96 -1.30 -0.54 9.86
N ASN A 97 -2.24 -1.47 9.68
CA ASN A 97 -3.56 -1.15 9.15
C ASN A 97 -4.43 -0.43 10.20
N SER A 98 -4.30 -0.78 11.48
CA SER A 98 -4.97 -0.07 12.57
C SER A 98 -4.49 1.37 12.68
N ILE A 99 -3.18 1.63 12.60
CA ILE A 99 -2.62 2.99 12.60
C ILE A 99 -3.18 3.80 11.42
N GLU A 100 -3.24 3.20 10.23
CA GLU A 100 -3.80 3.84 9.04
C GLU A 100 -5.28 4.17 9.18
N ILE A 101 -6.10 3.26 9.72
CA ILE A 101 -7.52 3.49 9.99
C ILE A 101 -7.71 4.65 10.96
N ILE A 102 -6.92 4.69 12.04
CA ILE A 102 -6.97 5.80 13.02
C ILE A 102 -6.61 7.12 12.33
N GLY A 103 -5.57 7.13 11.49
CA GLY A 103 -5.20 8.32 10.72
C GLY A 103 -6.32 8.82 9.82
N PHE A 104 -6.99 7.93 9.09
CA PHE A 104 -8.15 8.29 8.27
C PHE A 104 -9.34 8.78 9.09
N ALA A 105 -9.59 8.16 10.26
CA ALA A 105 -10.66 8.60 11.15
C ALA A 105 -10.42 10.01 11.68
N LEU A 106 -9.19 10.33 12.10
CA LEU A 106 -8.83 11.66 12.57
C LEU A 106 -8.97 12.72 11.46
N ILE A 107 -8.43 12.46 10.27
CA ILE A 107 -8.51 13.41 9.15
C ILE A 107 -9.98 13.61 8.72
N GLY A 108 -10.73 12.52 8.57
CA GLY A 108 -12.15 12.58 8.20
C GLY A 108 -12.99 13.33 9.23
N ALA A 109 -12.71 13.13 10.53
CA ALA A 109 -13.38 13.82 11.62
C ALA A 109 -13.08 15.33 11.62
N VAL A 110 -11.83 15.74 11.35
CA VAL A 110 -11.48 17.17 11.24
C VAL A 110 -12.30 17.83 10.14
N PHE A 111 -12.35 17.27 8.93
CA PHE A 111 -13.17 17.86 7.86
C PHE A 111 -14.66 17.89 8.22
N PHE A 112 -15.16 16.86 8.91
CA PHE A 112 -16.57 16.76 9.28
C PHE A 112 -16.98 17.80 10.32
N ILE A 113 -16.13 18.05 11.31
CA ILE A 113 -16.40 18.99 12.40
C ILE A 113 -16.30 20.43 11.91
N PHE A 114 -15.28 20.73 11.12
CA PHE A 114 -14.95 22.12 10.81
C PHE A 114 -15.73 22.68 9.62
N SER A 115 -16.00 21.92 8.55
CA SER A 115 -16.67 22.49 7.36
C SER A 115 -17.75 21.57 6.79
N LYS A 116 -18.98 22.08 6.73
CA LYS A 116 -20.10 21.38 6.08
C LYS A 116 -19.86 21.20 4.57
N ASP A 117 -19.19 22.15 3.93
CA ASP A 117 -18.83 22.09 2.51
C ASP A 117 -17.80 20.99 2.20
N ALA A 118 -17.02 20.58 3.20
CA ALA A 118 -16.05 19.49 3.09
C ALA A 118 -16.64 18.09 3.35
N ILE A 119 -17.97 17.94 3.47
CA ILE A 119 -18.63 16.68 3.83
C ILE A 119 -18.22 15.50 2.94
N PHE A 120 -18.04 15.73 1.64
CA PHE A 120 -17.63 14.69 0.70
C PHE A 120 -16.23 14.13 1.01
N ILE A 121 -15.31 14.97 1.49
CA ILE A 121 -13.97 14.53 1.92
C ILE A 121 -14.09 13.57 3.11
N SER A 122 -14.92 13.90 4.11
CA SER A 122 -15.18 13.04 5.26
C SER A 122 -15.81 11.70 4.87
N LEU A 123 -16.78 11.71 3.94
CA LEU A 123 -17.39 10.49 3.42
C LEU A 123 -16.38 9.60 2.70
N ILE A 124 -15.44 10.18 1.94
CA ILE A 124 -14.36 9.42 1.29
C ILE A 124 -13.45 8.74 2.32
N PHE A 125 -13.07 9.44 3.39
CA PHE A 125 -12.28 8.84 4.47
C PHE A 125 -13.04 7.71 5.18
N LEU A 126 -14.35 7.84 5.37
CA LEU A 126 -15.19 6.75 5.87
C LEU A 126 -15.15 5.52 4.95
N ILE A 127 -15.25 5.72 3.63
CA ILE A 127 -15.11 4.64 2.64
C ILE A 127 -13.73 3.97 2.76
N PHE A 128 -12.65 4.73 2.96
CA PHE A 128 -11.31 4.16 3.11
C PHE A 128 -11.14 3.35 4.38
N ILE A 129 -11.75 3.78 5.49
CA ILE A 129 -11.77 3.02 6.75
C ILE A 129 -12.48 1.70 6.53
N ILE A 130 -13.67 1.72 5.90
CA ILE A 130 -14.46 0.52 5.63
C ILE A 130 -13.68 -0.43 4.68
N ASP A 131 -13.07 0.09 3.61
CA ASP A 131 -12.20 -0.72 2.72
C ASP A 131 -11.05 -1.37 3.49
N ALA A 132 -10.35 -0.62 4.34
CA ALA A 132 -9.21 -1.11 5.11
C ALA A 132 -9.62 -2.20 6.12
N LEU A 133 -10.79 -2.05 6.76
CA LEU A 133 -11.36 -3.05 7.65
C LEU A 133 -11.74 -4.32 6.89
N ILE A 134 -12.53 -4.21 5.82
CA ILE A 134 -12.96 -5.35 5.01
C ILE A 134 -11.75 -6.09 4.42
N ASN A 135 -10.76 -5.34 3.92
CA ASN A 135 -9.54 -5.90 3.35
C ASN A 135 -8.74 -6.69 4.38
N THR A 136 -8.56 -6.16 5.60
CA THR A 136 -7.84 -6.85 6.68
C THR A 136 -8.60 -8.06 7.19
N LEU A 137 -9.93 -7.96 7.37
CA LEU A 137 -10.76 -9.10 7.77
C LEU A 137 -10.66 -10.22 6.74
N ARG A 138 -10.83 -9.92 5.44
CA ARG A 138 -10.73 -10.94 4.39
C ARG A 138 -9.30 -11.48 4.23
N GLY A 139 -8.30 -10.62 4.35
CA GLY A 139 -6.89 -10.98 4.20
C GLY A 139 -6.40 -11.90 5.30
N VAL A 140 -6.61 -11.50 6.56
CA VAL A 140 -6.12 -12.21 7.74
C VAL A 140 -7.06 -13.37 8.12
N LEU A 141 -8.32 -13.08 8.46
CA LEU A 141 -9.26 -14.12 8.92
C LEU A 141 -9.67 -15.04 7.77
N GLY A 142 -9.84 -14.50 6.57
CA GLY A 142 -10.19 -15.29 5.38
C GLY A 142 -9.00 -16.03 4.73
N GLY A 143 -7.78 -15.91 5.28
CA GLY A 143 -6.58 -16.57 4.73
C GLY A 143 -6.28 -16.19 3.28
N LYS A 144 -6.55 -14.94 2.90
CA LYS A 144 -6.40 -14.45 1.53
C LYS A 144 -5.09 -13.71 1.27
N TYR A 145 -4.35 -13.34 2.32
CA TYR A 145 -2.98 -12.84 2.19
C TYR A 145 -2.01 -14.00 2.00
N ARG A 146 -1.26 -13.96 0.90
CA ARG A 146 -0.49 -15.08 0.39
C ARG A 146 0.77 -14.62 -0.32
N VAL A 147 1.76 -15.52 -0.37
CA VAL A 147 2.91 -15.44 -1.26
C VAL A 147 2.78 -16.55 -2.30
N GLY A 148 2.91 -16.19 -3.56
CA GLY A 148 2.90 -17.11 -4.69
C GLY A 148 4.15 -16.94 -5.54
N MET A 149 4.66 -18.03 -6.10
CA MET A 149 5.71 -18.00 -7.12
C MET A 149 5.27 -18.78 -8.36
N THR A 150 5.45 -18.14 -9.50
CA THR A 150 5.31 -18.73 -10.83
C THR A 150 6.71 -18.94 -11.42
N SER A 151 6.81 -19.57 -12.59
CA SER A 151 8.08 -19.66 -13.31
C SER A 151 8.65 -18.31 -13.80
N LYS A 152 7.91 -17.21 -13.65
CA LYS A 152 8.28 -15.89 -14.17
C LYS A 152 8.39 -14.82 -13.09
N ALA A 153 7.78 -15.02 -11.93
CA ALA A 153 7.68 -13.99 -10.92
C ALA A 153 7.27 -14.53 -9.54
N ILE A 154 7.71 -13.82 -8.50
CA ILE A 154 7.17 -13.88 -7.15
C ILE A 154 6.09 -12.81 -7.02
N VAL A 155 4.95 -13.17 -6.44
CA VAL A 155 3.85 -12.28 -6.12
C VAL A 155 3.50 -12.44 -4.65
N SER A 156 3.75 -11.41 -3.86
CA SER A 156 3.37 -11.35 -2.45
C SER A 156 2.27 -10.33 -2.25
N VAL A 157 1.22 -10.75 -1.55
CA VAL A 157 0.05 -9.92 -1.32
C VAL A 157 -0.34 -9.96 0.14
N ASP A 158 -0.29 -8.78 0.76
CA ASP A 158 -0.83 -8.50 2.07
C ASP A 158 -1.59 -7.16 2.06
N ARG A 159 -1.24 -6.22 2.96
CA ARG A 159 -1.64 -4.81 2.83
C ARG A 159 -1.09 -4.19 1.55
N GLU A 160 0.05 -4.65 1.04
CA GLU A 160 0.65 -4.20 -0.20
C GLU A 160 0.78 -5.36 -1.20
N VAL A 161 0.87 -5.01 -2.49
CA VAL A 161 1.14 -5.97 -3.56
C VAL A 161 2.57 -5.76 -4.03
N VAL A 162 3.38 -6.80 -3.90
CA VAL A 162 4.77 -6.84 -4.38
C VAL A 162 4.85 -7.91 -5.47
N ALA A 163 5.33 -7.52 -6.64
CA ALA A 163 5.59 -8.42 -7.76
C ALA A 163 7.04 -8.26 -8.20
N ILE A 164 7.80 -9.36 -8.20
CA ILE A 164 9.21 -9.41 -8.56
C ILE A 164 9.31 -10.35 -9.75
N TYR A 165 9.74 -9.82 -10.90
CA TYR A 165 9.84 -10.59 -12.14
C TYR A 165 11.25 -11.15 -12.31
N PHE A 166 11.39 -12.39 -12.73
CA PHE A 166 12.70 -13.01 -12.94
C PHE A 166 13.39 -12.50 -14.21
N LYS A 167 12.61 -11.95 -15.15
CA LYS A 167 13.15 -11.39 -16.39
C LYS A 167 13.97 -10.13 -16.11
N GLY A 168 15.23 -10.12 -16.55
CA GLY A 168 16.11 -8.97 -16.45
C GLY A 168 16.84 -8.84 -15.10
N LEU A 169 16.79 -9.88 -14.27
CA LEU A 169 17.62 -9.97 -13.08
C LEU A 169 19.10 -10.07 -13.44
N LYS A 170 19.92 -9.42 -12.64
CA LYS A 170 21.39 -9.46 -12.67
C LYS A 170 21.92 -10.31 -11.52
N ARG A 171 21.36 -10.10 -10.34
CA ARG A 171 21.83 -10.70 -9.09
C ARG A 171 20.68 -10.86 -8.12
N ILE A 172 20.71 -11.98 -7.39
CA ILE A 172 19.93 -12.17 -6.18
C ILE A 172 20.93 -12.25 -5.02
N SER A 173 20.74 -11.43 -4.00
CA SER A 173 21.53 -11.52 -2.77
C SER A 173 20.64 -11.71 -1.56
N ILE A 174 21.15 -12.39 -0.54
CA ILE A 174 20.48 -12.56 0.75
C ILE A 174 21.29 -11.90 1.86
N THR A 175 20.64 -11.13 2.71
CA THR A 175 21.26 -10.52 3.90
C THR A 175 20.22 -10.40 5.00
N LYS A 176 20.51 -10.92 6.20
CA LYS A 176 19.64 -10.80 7.40
C LYS A 176 18.16 -11.09 7.13
N ASN A 177 17.87 -12.24 6.50
CA ASN A 177 16.51 -12.69 6.19
C ASN A 177 15.74 -11.85 5.15
N GLN A 178 16.46 -11.08 4.33
CA GLN A 178 15.93 -10.28 3.23
C GLN A 178 16.63 -10.68 1.94
N LEU A 179 15.83 -10.91 0.90
CA LEU A 179 16.29 -11.11 -0.47
C LEU A 179 16.30 -9.77 -1.20
N PHE A 180 17.37 -9.52 -1.96
CA PHE A 180 17.48 -8.37 -2.84
C PHE A 180 17.60 -8.86 -4.28
N PHE A 181 16.76 -8.31 -5.14
CA PHE A 181 16.67 -8.62 -6.56
C PHE A 181 17.16 -7.41 -7.34
N GLU A 182 18.41 -7.49 -7.81
CA GLU A 182 19.06 -6.45 -8.60
C GLU A 182 18.79 -6.71 -10.08
N TYR A 183 18.35 -5.69 -10.81
CA TYR A 183 18.06 -5.78 -12.24
C TYR A 183 19.18 -5.16 -13.08
N ASN A 184 19.35 -5.65 -14.31
CA ASN A 184 20.38 -5.16 -15.24
C ASN A 184 20.22 -3.67 -15.62
N ASN A 185 18.98 -3.16 -15.58
CA ASN A 185 18.65 -1.82 -16.01
C ASN A 185 18.30 -0.92 -14.81
N ASN A 186 18.86 0.29 -14.78
CA ASN A 186 18.47 1.41 -13.90
C ASN A 186 18.73 1.24 -12.40
N ASP A 187 19.70 0.41 -11.99
CA ASP A 187 20.04 0.17 -10.58
C ASP A 187 18.82 -0.17 -9.71
N LEU A 188 17.78 -0.77 -10.32
CA LEU A 188 16.57 -1.14 -9.61
C LEU A 188 16.89 -2.33 -8.71
N VAL A 189 16.69 -2.12 -7.41
CA VAL A 189 16.76 -3.19 -6.41
C VAL A 189 15.39 -3.33 -5.77
N LEU A 190 14.79 -4.50 -5.91
CA LEU A 190 13.57 -4.87 -5.20
C LEU A 190 13.92 -5.77 -4.04
N ASP A 191 13.32 -5.54 -2.88
CA ASP A 191 13.53 -6.37 -1.71
C ASP A 191 12.32 -7.24 -1.38
N PHE A 192 12.60 -8.40 -0.79
CA PHE A 192 11.59 -9.34 -0.31
C PHE A 192 12.00 -9.91 1.04
N GLN A 193 11.14 -9.77 2.03
CA GLN A 193 11.38 -10.24 3.38
C GLN A 193 11.00 -11.71 3.51
N LEU A 194 11.96 -12.59 3.83
CA LEU A 194 11.72 -14.03 3.95
C LEU A 194 10.78 -14.37 5.11
N ASN A 195 10.77 -13.56 6.18
CA ASN A 195 9.79 -13.71 7.26
C ASN A 195 8.34 -13.45 6.82
N THR A 196 8.08 -13.02 5.59
CA THR A 196 6.73 -13.03 5.00
C THR A 196 6.22 -14.46 4.80
N ILE A 197 7.12 -15.42 4.59
CA ILE A 197 6.83 -16.83 4.36
C ILE A 197 6.98 -17.59 5.70
N PRO A 198 6.08 -18.53 6.04
CA PRO A 198 6.24 -19.42 7.18
C PRO A 198 7.57 -20.17 7.13
N GLN A 199 8.26 -20.31 8.27
CA GLN A 199 9.63 -20.83 8.35
C GLN A 199 9.74 -22.23 7.71
N GLU A 200 8.75 -23.08 7.94
CA GLU A 200 8.65 -24.44 7.40
C GLU A 200 8.53 -24.50 5.87
N LYS A 201 8.21 -23.39 5.21
CA LYS A 201 8.09 -23.29 3.74
C LYS A 201 9.21 -22.50 3.08
N GLN A 202 10.14 -21.94 3.86
CA GLN A 202 11.21 -21.11 3.31
C GLN A 202 12.20 -21.92 2.48
N GLU A 203 12.55 -23.13 2.90
CA GLU A 203 13.45 -24.01 2.16
C GLU A 203 12.86 -24.40 0.78
N GLU A 204 11.59 -24.80 0.76
CA GLU A 204 10.86 -25.08 -0.48
C GLU A 204 10.84 -23.86 -1.42
N PHE A 205 10.56 -22.68 -0.87
CA PHE A 205 10.58 -21.43 -1.61
C PHE A 205 11.96 -21.14 -2.22
N MET A 206 13.04 -21.28 -1.44
CA MET A 206 14.39 -21.03 -1.91
C MET A 206 14.81 -22.01 -3.01
N ARG A 207 14.46 -23.29 -2.86
CA ARG A 207 14.70 -24.31 -3.88
C ARG A 207 13.98 -23.97 -5.19
N LEU A 208 12.69 -23.63 -5.13
CA LEU A 208 11.90 -23.27 -6.30
C LEU A 208 12.35 -21.95 -6.93
N LEU A 209 12.85 -21.00 -6.13
CA LEU A 209 13.43 -19.76 -6.64
C LEU A 209 14.65 -20.04 -7.53
N ARG A 210 15.57 -20.90 -7.06
CA ARG A 210 16.76 -21.30 -7.84
C ARG A 210 16.39 -22.05 -9.12
N LEU A 211 15.36 -22.89 -9.08
CA LEU A 211 14.91 -23.64 -10.26
C LEU A 211 14.27 -22.76 -11.34
N ASN A 212 13.66 -21.64 -10.95
CA ASN A 212 12.97 -20.75 -11.88
C ASN A 212 13.82 -19.59 -12.40
N VAL A 213 15.02 -19.41 -11.85
CA VAL A 213 15.94 -18.34 -12.21
C VAL A 213 17.16 -18.99 -12.86
N ASP A 214 17.51 -18.52 -14.06
CA ASP A 214 18.67 -19.02 -14.79
C ASP A 214 19.96 -18.63 -14.06
N ASP A 215 20.62 -19.63 -13.46
CA ASP A 215 21.85 -19.48 -12.69
C ASP A 215 23.07 -19.12 -13.56
N THR A 216 22.98 -19.34 -14.88
CA THR A 216 24.01 -18.90 -15.82
C THR A 216 23.95 -17.41 -16.13
N GLN A 217 22.78 -16.78 -15.92
CA GLN A 217 22.55 -15.36 -16.19
C GLN A 217 22.42 -14.52 -14.92
N VAL A 218 22.05 -15.13 -13.78
CA VAL A 218 21.77 -14.42 -12.53
C VAL A 218 22.72 -14.89 -11.43
N TYR A 219 23.51 -13.96 -10.88
CA TYR A 219 24.44 -14.26 -9.81
C TYR A 219 23.73 -14.41 -8.46
N PHE A 220 24.00 -15.49 -7.73
CA PHE A 220 23.50 -15.71 -6.37
C PHE A 220 24.60 -15.40 -5.34
N SER A 221 24.30 -14.56 -4.34
CA SER A 221 25.28 -14.14 -3.32
C SER A 221 24.73 -14.21 -1.89
N GLY A 222 25.54 -14.68 -0.94
CA GLY A 222 25.15 -14.85 0.47
C GLY A 222 24.35 -16.13 0.73
N PHE A 223 24.22 -16.99 -0.29
CA PHE A 223 23.50 -18.25 -0.24
C PHE A 223 24.39 -19.46 0.11
N GLU A 224 25.54 -19.21 0.72
CA GLU A 224 26.46 -20.26 1.16
C GLU A 224 25.77 -21.11 2.24
N GLU A 225 25.96 -22.43 2.12
CA GLU A 225 25.39 -23.46 3.00
C GLU A 225 25.93 -23.29 4.42
N GLU A 226 25.03 -23.10 5.39
CA GLU A 226 25.25 -23.67 6.74
C GLU A 226 24.76 -25.12 6.73
#